data_AF-A0A6N9T4E0-F1
#
_entry.id   AF-A0A6N9T4E0-F1
#
_cell.length_a   1.000
_cell.length_b   1.000
_cell.length_c   1.000
_cell.angle_alpha   90.00
_cell.angle_beta   90.00
_cell.angle_gamma   90.00
#
_symmetry.space_group_name_H-M   'P 1'
#
loop_
_entity.id
_entity.type
_entity.pdbx_description
1 polymer ?
#
loop_
_entity_poly.entity_id
_entity_poly.type
_entity_poly.pdbx_seq_one_letter_code
_entity_poly.pdbx_strand_id
1 'polypeptide(L)'
;MEREFGLTLRTLRYYEERGLVRPVRRGALRVYSAKDRERLKLITRFKALGFALVEVKEIVELLEAPRGRRKNLHGLRSRLSEQRELLREQCRELEKVLELMEETLTEVNGEITAQDDGNLHGG
;
A
#
# COMPACT_ATOMS: atom_id res chain seq x y z
N MET A 1 13.14 -12.07 7.85
CA MET A 1 12.37 -10.81 7.81
C MET A 1 12.30 -10.21 6.43
N GLU A 2 13.40 -9.83 5.80
CA GLU A 2 13.37 -9.29 4.42
C GLU A 2 12.81 -10.31 3.41
N ARG A 3 13.35 -11.53 3.37
CA ARG A 3 12.81 -12.61 2.51
C ARG A 3 11.37 -13.06 2.85
N GLU A 4 10.92 -12.83 4.09
CA GLU A 4 9.64 -13.36 4.60
C GLU A 4 8.51 -12.32 4.50
N PHE A 5 8.84 -11.03 4.64
CA PHE A 5 7.89 -9.93 4.75
C PHE A 5 8.23 -8.74 3.85
N GLY A 6 9.34 -8.78 3.10
CA GLY A 6 9.83 -7.64 2.31
C GLY A 6 10.31 -6.46 3.16
N LEU A 7 10.55 -6.67 4.46
CA LEU A 7 10.88 -5.58 5.38
C LEU A 7 12.39 -5.42 5.53
N THR A 8 12.87 -4.21 5.22
CA THR A 8 14.25 -3.81 5.51
C THR A 8 14.47 -3.66 7.03
N LEU A 9 15.73 -3.66 7.45
CA LEU A 9 16.09 -3.38 8.84
C LEU A 9 15.62 -1.99 9.30
N ARG A 10 15.64 -1.00 8.40
CA ARG A 10 15.14 0.36 8.67
C ARG A 10 13.65 0.32 8.98
N THR A 11 12.86 -0.42 8.19
CA THR A 11 11.41 -0.57 8.42
C THR A 11 11.11 -1.30 9.73
N LEU A 12 11.89 -2.34 10.06
CA LEU A 12 11.73 -3.05 11.34
C LEU A 12 12.02 -2.16 12.55
N ARG A 13 13.10 -1.36 12.51
CA ARG A 13 13.40 -0.36 13.56
C ARG A 13 12.27 0.66 13.71
N TYR A 14 11.77 1.16 12.59
CA TYR A 14 10.66 2.09 12.55
C TYR A 14 9.37 1.50 13.15
N TYR A 15 9.11 0.20 12.96
CA TYR A 15 7.98 -0.49 13.59
C TYR A 15 8.20 -0.72 15.08
N GLU A 16 9.41 -1.07 15.50
CA GLU A 16 9.79 -1.17 16.92
C GLU A 16 9.58 0.16 17.67
N GLU A 17 10.04 1.28 17.10
CA GLU A 17 9.90 2.63 17.67
C GLU A 17 8.43 3.04 17.87
N ARG A 18 7.53 2.55 17.02
CA ARG A 18 6.07 2.78 17.13
C ARG A 18 5.35 1.77 18.02
N GLY A 19 6.10 0.83 18.60
CA GLY A 19 5.58 -0.24 19.45
C GLY A 19 4.75 -1.28 18.71
N LEU A 20 4.90 -1.38 17.39
CA LEU A 20 4.16 -2.34 16.56
C LEU A 20 4.64 -3.77 16.74
N VAL A 21 5.91 -3.95 17.09
CA VAL A 21 6.54 -5.22 17.44
C VAL A 21 7.54 -4.99 18.55
N ARG A 22 7.79 -6.01 19.37
CA ARG A 22 8.70 -5.90 20.53
C ARG A 22 9.62 -7.10 20.58
N PRO A 23 10.58 -7.22 19.64
CA PRO A 23 11.53 -8.32 19.64
C PRO A 23 12.40 -8.28 20.90
N VAL A 24 12.79 -9.46 21.37
CA VAL A 24 13.78 -9.59 22.45
C VAL A 24 15.17 -9.42 21.85
N ARG A 25 16.05 -8.69 22.54
CA ARG A 25 17.46 -8.59 22.15
C ARG A 25 18.26 -9.73 22.76
N ARG A 26 19.04 -10.44 21.93
CA ARG A 26 20.08 -11.38 22.35
C ARG A 26 21.42 -10.89 21.82
N GLY A 27 22.16 -10.18 22.66
CA GLY A 27 23.34 -9.41 22.23
C GLY A 27 22.94 -8.36 21.18
N ALA A 28 23.61 -8.38 20.03
CA ALA A 28 23.31 -7.49 18.91
C ALA A 28 22.09 -7.95 18.06
N LEU A 29 21.59 -9.17 18.27
CA LEU A 29 20.55 -9.76 17.43
C LEU A 29 19.15 -9.47 17.97
N ARG A 30 18.23 -9.15 17.06
CA ARG A 30 16.79 -9.07 17.34
C ARG A 30 16.16 -10.43 17.13
N VAL A 31 15.51 -10.95 18.16
CA VAL A 31 14.78 -12.21 18.12
C VAL A 31 13.28 -11.89 18.18
N TYR A 32 12.61 -12.10 17.06
CA TYR A 32 11.16 -11.92 16.95
C TYR A 32 10.45 -13.21 17.30
N SER A 33 9.48 -13.11 18.21
CA SER A 33 8.64 -14.23 18.62
C SER A 33 7.67 -14.65 17.51
N ALA A 34 7.01 -15.79 17.68
CA ALA A 34 5.92 -16.19 16.79
C ALA A 34 4.80 -15.13 16.74
N LYS A 35 4.46 -14.54 17.90
CA LYS A 35 3.48 -13.45 17.99
C LYS A 35 3.93 -12.21 17.21
N ASP A 36 5.20 -11.80 17.33
CA ASP A 36 5.72 -10.67 16.55
C ASP A 36 5.62 -10.95 15.04
N ARG A 37 5.90 -12.19 14.61
CA ARG A 37 5.78 -12.57 13.20
C ARG A 37 4.34 -12.55 12.70
N GLU A 38 3.38 -13.03 13.48
CA GLU A 38 1.94 -12.91 13.17
C GLU A 38 1.52 -11.44 13.05
N ARG A 39 2.02 -10.61 13.96
CA ARG A 39 1.78 -9.17 13.95
C ARG A 39 2.36 -8.52 12.70
N LEU A 40 3.60 -8.85 12.32
CA LEU A 40 4.22 -8.37 11.08
C LEU A 40 3.42 -8.78 9.84
N LYS A 41 2.91 -10.02 9.77
CA LYS A 41 2.04 -10.49 8.67
C LYS A 41 0.79 -9.62 8.51
N LEU A 42 0.13 -9.27 9.62
CA LEU A 42 -1.03 -8.39 9.57
C LEU A 42 -0.63 -6.97 9.15
N ILE A 43 0.46 -6.45 9.71
CA ILE A 43 0.94 -5.11 9.38
C ILE A 43 1.24 -4.98 7.89
N THR A 44 1.99 -5.93 7.31
CA THR A 44 2.33 -5.90 5.88
C THR A 44 1.09 -6.03 5.02
N ARG A 45 0.15 -6.90 5.38
CA ARG A 45 -1.11 -7.07 4.64
C ARG A 45 -1.92 -5.78 4.60
N PHE A 46 -2.18 -5.15 5.74
CA PHE A 46 -3.00 -3.93 5.75
C PHE A 46 -2.25 -2.72 5.16
N LYS A 47 -0.92 -2.66 5.30
CA LYS A 47 -0.12 -1.67 4.56
C LYS A 47 -0.25 -1.82 3.05
N ALA A 48 -0.29 -3.06 2.53
CA ALA A 48 -0.49 -3.32 1.11
C ALA A 48 -1.91 -2.98 0.63
N LEU A 49 -2.90 -2.98 1.52
CA LEU A 49 -4.27 -2.52 1.22
C LEU A 49 -4.42 -0.98 1.25
N GLY A 50 -3.32 -0.25 1.44
CA GLY A 50 -3.31 1.22 1.42
C GLY A 50 -3.60 1.89 2.75
N PHE A 51 -3.75 1.15 3.86
CA PHE A 51 -3.97 1.76 5.18
C PHE A 51 -2.72 2.49 5.67
N ALA A 52 -2.90 3.60 6.40
CA ALA A 52 -1.83 4.30 7.08
C ALA A 52 -1.32 3.46 8.28
N LEU A 53 -0.05 3.60 8.64
CA LEU A 53 0.54 2.75 9.68
C LEU A 53 -0.14 2.89 11.05
N VAL A 54 -0.67 4.08 11.35
CA VAL A 54 -1.44 4.34 12.57
C VAL A 54 -2.74 3.52 12.58
N GLU A 55 -3.48 3.50 11.47
CA GLU A 55 -4.70 2.69 11.34
C GLU A 55 -4.41 1.20 11.40
N VAL A 56 -3.31 0.76 10.78
CA VAL A 56 -2.85 -0.63 10.87
C VAL A 56 -2.57 -1.04 12.31
N LYS A 57 -1.96 -0.15 13.11
CA LYS A 57 -1.73 -0.40 14.53
C LYS A 57 -3.05 -0.64 15.27
N GLU A 58 -4.03 0.25 15.08
CA GLU A 58 -5.35 0.13 15.69
C GLU A 58 -6.07 -1.15 15.26
N ILE A 59 -6.02 -1.51 13.98
CA ILE A 59 -6.65 -2.73 13.46
C ILE A 59 -6.04 -3.97 14.12
N VAL A 60 -4.71 -4.01 14.22
CA VAL A 60 -4.00 -5.13 14.86
C VAL A 60 -4.35 -5.21 16.35
N GLU A 61 -4.36 -4.10 17.07
CA GLU A 61 -4.74 -4.07 18.49
C GLU A 61 -6.20 -4.49 18.71
N LEU A 62 -7.10 -4.07 17.81
CA LEU A 62 -8.50 -4.46 17.80
C LEU A 62 -8.68 -5.98 17.57
N LEU A 63 -7.87 -6.57 16.68
CA LEU A 63 -7.88 -8.01 16.40
C LEU A 63 -7.29 -8.84 17.55
N GLU A 64 -6.30 -8.31 18.27
CA GLU A 64 -5.70 -8.98 19.44
C GLU A 64 -6.54 -8.86 20.72
N ALA A 65 -7.52 -7.95 20.75
CA ALA A 65 -8.35 -7.73 21.93
C ALA A 65 -9.18 -8.99 22.30
N PRO A 66 -9.10 -9.49 23.55
CA PRO A 66 -9.71 -10.76 23.95
C PRO A 66 -11.23 -10.71 24.05
N ARG A 67 -11.83 -9.52 24.16
CA ARG A 67 -13.29 -9.32 24.31
C ARG A 67 -13.84 -8.54 23.13
N GLY A 68 -15.12 -8.75 22.82
CA GLY A 68 -15.81 -7.98 21.78
C GLY A 68 -15.50 -8.38 20.35
N ARG A 69 -15.00 -9.61 20.11
CA ARG A 69 -14.60 -10.11 18.78
C ARG A 69 -15.62 -9.80 17.66
N ARG A 70 -16.92 -9.98 17.91
CA ARG A 70 -17.96 -9.67 16.92
C ARG A 70 -17.99 -8.18 16.55
N LYS A 71 -17.96 -7.29 17.54
CA LYS A 71 -17.92 -5.84 17.34
C LYS A 71 -16.64 -5.43 16.60
N ASN A 72 -15.52 -6.03 16.96
CA ASN A 72 -14.21 -5.80 16.34
C ASN A 72 -14.21 -6.19 14.86
N LEU A 73 -14.78 -7.36 14.53
CA LEU A 73 -14.94 -7.82 13.14
C LEU A 73 -15.88 -6.91 12.34
N HIS A 74 -16.96 -6.41 12.94
CA HIS A 74 -17.82 -5.43 12.29
C HIS A 74 -17.09 -4.12 12.00
N GLY A 75 -16.33 -3.59 12.97
CA GLY A 75 -15.52 -2.39 12.79
C GLY A 75 -14.46 -2.55 11.71
N LEU A 76 -13.75 -3.68 11.70
CA LEU A 76 -12.77 -4.01 10.65
C LEU A 76 -13.45 -4.10 9.27
N ARG A 77 -14.61 -4.75 9.17
CA ARG A 77 -15.37 -4.83 7.92
C ARG A 77 -15.74 -3.44 7.39
N SER A 78 -16.19 -2.53 8.27
CA SER A 78 -16.51 -1.16 7.87
C SER A 78 -15.29 -0.44 7.31
N ARG A 79 -14.16 -0.46 8.04
CA ARG A 79 -12.89 0.14 7.57
C ARG A 79 -12.42 -0.42 6.22
N LEU A 80 -12.54 -1.73 6.02
CA LEU A 80 -12.20 -2.37 4.75
C LEU A 80 -13.14 -1.95 3.61
N SER A 81 -14.44 -1.79 3.91
CA SER A 81 -15.40 -1.32 2.92
C SER A 81 -15.13 0.12 2.51
N GLU A 82 -14.85 1.00 3.46
CA GLU A 82 -14.49 2.40 3.21
C GLU A 82 -13.21 2.51 2.36
N GLN A 83 -12.16 1.77 2.74
CA GLN A 83 -10.92 1.73 1.97
C GLN A 83 -11.12 1.20 0.55
N ARG A 84 -11.99 0.19 0.36
CA ARG A 84 -12.33 -0.32 -0.96
C ARG A 84 -13.02 0.73 -1.82
N GLU A 85 -13.97 1.48 -1.27
CA GLU A 85 -14.64 2.54 -2.03
C GLU A 85 -13.69 3.70 -2.38
N LEU A 86 -12.79 4.07 -1.47
CA LEU A 86 -11.73 5.04 -1.76
C LEU A 86 -10.85 4.59 -2.94
N LEU A 87 -10.37 3.35 -2.92
CA LEU A 87 -9.54 2.80 -4.00
C LEU A 87 -10.31 2.75 -5.33
N ARG A 88 -11.62 2.42 -5.29
CA ARG A 88 -12.47 2.43 -6.50
C ARG A 88 -12.62 3.82 -7.09
N GLU A 89 -12.79 4.83 -6.26
CA GLU A 89 -12.83 6.22 -6.71
C GLU A 89 -11.50 6.63 -7.35
N GLN A 90 -10.38 6.29 -6.70
CA GLN A 90 -9.05 6.55 -7.26
C GLN A 90 -8.84 5.85 -8.61
N CYS A 91 -9.29 4.61 -8.78
CA CYS A 91 -9.24 3.92 -10.07
C CYS A 91 -10.03 4.69 -11.13
N ARG A 92 -11.26 5.11 -10.85
CA ARG A 92 -12.09 5.88 -11.79
C ARG A 92 -11.43 7.18 -12.22
N GLU A 93 -10.82 7.90 -11.27
CA GLU A 93 -10.11 9.13 -11.58
C GLU A 93 -8.86 8.88 -12.42
N LEU A 94 -8.11 7.82 -12.13
CA LEU A 94 -6.95 7.42 -12.94
C LEU A 94 -7.34 6.98 -14.35
N GLU A 95 -8.47 6.28 -14.51
CA GLU A 95 -9.01 5.89 -15.82
C GLU A 95 -9.31 7.13 -16.69
N LYS A 96 -9.97 8.15 -16.14
CA LYS A 96 -10.22 9.41 -16.85
C LYS A 96 -8.93 10.13 -17.26
N VAL A 97 -7.92 10.13 -16.39
CA VAL A 97 -6.62 10.74 -16.70
C VAL A 97 -5.91 9.97 -17.82
N LEU A 98 -6.00 8.63 -17.81
CA LEU A 98 -5.44 7.81 -18.89
C LEU A 98 -6.12 8.08 -20.23
N GLU A 99 -7.45 8.18 -20.26
CA GLU A 99 -8.21 8.53 -21.47
C GLU A 99 -7.74 9.88 -22.04
N LEU A 100 -7.62 10.92 -21.20
CA LEU A 100 -7.09 12.22 -21.62
C LEU A 100 -5.66 12.14 -22.16
N MET A 101 -4.80 11.31 -21.57
CA MET A 101 -3.44 11.11 -22.05
C MET A 101 -3.43 10.42 -23.42
N GLU A 102 -4.31 9.46 -23.68
CA GLU A 102 -4.42 8.76 -24.96
C GLU A 102 -4.92 9.70 -26.07
N GLU A 103 -5.89 10.56 -25.78
CA GLU A 103 -6.34 11.63 -26.69
C GLU A 103 -5.18 12.56 -27.04
N THR A 104 -4.49 13.07 -26.02
CA THR A 104 -3.34 13.98 -26.19
C THR A 104 -2.22 13.33 -27.02
N LEU A 105 -1.91 12.05 -26.77
CA LEU A 105 -0.91 11.31 -27.55
C LEU A 105 -1.32 11.15 -29.01
N THR A 106 -2.61 10.98 -29.28
CA THR A 106 -3.13 10.89 -30.66
C THR A 106 -2.94 12.20 -31.41
N GLU A 107 -3.25 13.33 -30.76
CA GLU A 107 -3.03 14.67 -31.33
C GLU A 107 -1.55 14.91 -31.65
N VAL A 108 -0.66 14.66 -30.68
CA VAL A 108 0.80 14.82 -30.85
C VAL A 108 1.33 13.93 -31.98
N ASN A 109 0.88 12.68 -32.07
CA ASN A 109 1.30 11.79 -33.15
C ASN A 109 0.83 12.28 -34.52
N GLY A 110 -0.38 12.84 -34.60
CA GLY A 110 -0.89 13.47 -35.81
C GLY A 110 0.00 14.64 -36.27
N GLU A 111 0.41 15.51 -35.35
CA GLU A 111 1.32 16.62 -35.66
C GLU A 111 2.71 16.14 -36.14
N ILE A 112 3.27 15.10 -35.51
CA ILE A 112 4.54 14.50 -35.93
C ILE A 112 4.44 14.00 -37.38
N THR A 113 3.39 13.23 -37.70
CA THR A 113 3.20 12.71 -39.07
C THR A 113 3.06 13.82 -40.12
N ALA A 114 2.37 14.91 -39.79
CA ALA A 114 2.20 16.04 -40.70
C ALA A 114 3.52 16.79 -40.96
N GLN A 115 4.42 16.86 -39.98
CA GLN A 115 5.75 17.47 -40.14
C GLN A 115 6.70 16.58 -40.96
N ASP A 116 6.65 15.27 -40.77
CA ASP A 116 7.47 14.31 -41.50
C ASP A 116 7.11 14.27 -43.01
N ASP A 117 5.82 14.30 -43.34
CA ASP A 117 5.34 14.31 -44.73
C ASP A 117 5.65 15.63 -45.46
N GLY A 118 5.61 16.75 -44.74
CA GLY A 118 5.97 18.08 -45.25
C GLY A 118 7.47 18.22 -45.59
N ASN A 119 8.33 17.42 -44.96
CA ASN A 119 9.78 17.48 -45.15
C ASN A 119 10.27 16.63 -46.34
N LEU A 120 9.44 15.73 -46.88
CA LEU A 120 9.81 14.81 -47.98
C LEU A 120 9.67 15.43 -49.39
N HIS A 121 9.01 16.59 -49.54
CA HIS A 121 8.75 17.23 -50.84
C HIS A 121 9.55 18.51 -51.10
N GLY A 122 10.52 18.84 -50.23
CA GLY A 122 11.26 20.12 -50.26
C GLY A 122 12.77 20.04 -50.56
N GLY A 123 13.24 18.96 -51.20
CA GLY A 123 14.67 18.75 -51.53
C GLY A 123 14.96 18.71 -53.02
#